data_AF-A0A173XTP0-F1
#
_entry.id   AF-A0A173XTP0-F1
#
_cell.length_a   1.000
_cell.length_b   1.000
_cell.length_c   1.000
_cell.angle_alpha   90.00
_cell.angle_beta   90.00
_cell.angle_gamma   90.00
#
_symmetry.space_group_name_H-M   'P 1'
#
loop_
_entity.id
_entity.type
_entity.pdbx_description
1 polymer ?
#
loop_
_entity_poly.entity_id
_entity_poly.type
_entity_poly.pdbx_seq_one_letter_code
_entity_poly.pdbx_strand_id
1 'polypeptide(L)'
;MKMKKYFVPDGKKKFLTTVLNRDEIDYDFMEIDGRLYIWTPLSCRQYRVMLEDAECEYERSLHRSNTPIYSFRTLMNPEKFQRLKLLNAAYHGFGILSKDVERFEKAVC
;
A
#
# COMPACT_ATOMS: atom_id res chain seq x y z
N MET A 1 6.42 16.84 -12.28
CA MET A 1 7.24 15.99 -11.38
C MET A 1 8.22 15.17 -12.21
N LYS A 2 9.44 14.90 -11.73
CA LYS A 2 10.38 14.01 -12.45
C LYS A 2 10.02 12.55 -12.15
N MET A 3 9.89 11.74 -13.20
CA MET A 3 9.74 10.29 -13.08
C MET A 3 11.01 9.69 -12.47
N LYS A 4 10.86 8.76 -11.52
CA LYS A 4 11.96 8.03 -10.88
C LYS A 4 11.74 6.54 -11.04
N LYS A 5 12.83 5.82 -11.24
CA LYS A 5 12.86 4.35 -11.37
C LYS A 5 13.03 3.69 -10.01
N TYR A 6 12.21 2.70 -9.72
CA TYR A 6 12.29 1.88 -8.52
C TYR A 6 12.17 0.40 -8.84
N PHE A 7 12.83 -0.46 -8.05
CA PHE A 7 12.70 -1.91 -8.16
C PHE A 7 11.35 -2.38 -7.59
N VAL A 8 10.70 -3.30 -8.29
CA VAL A 8 9.43 -3.90 -7.90
C VAL A 8 9.70 -5.33 -7.41
N PRO A 9 9.43 -5.64 -6.14
CA PRO A 9 9.56 -7.01 -5.65
C PRO A 9 8.62 -7.97 -6.36
N ASP A 10 9.04 -9.23 -6.49
CA ASP A 10 8.27 -10.27 -7.13
C ASP A 10 6.90 -10.45 -6.48
N GLY A 11 5.88 -10.70 -7.30
CA GLY A 11 4.49 -10.85 -6.85
C GLY A 11 3.81 -9.56 -6.38
N LYS A 12 4.51 -8.42 -6.27
CA LYS A 12 3.92 -7.15 -5.82
C LYS A 12 3.32 -6.30 -6.94
N LYS A 13 3.61 -6.59 -8.21
CA LYS A 13 3.12 -5.82 -9.38
C LYS A 13 1.62 -5.54 -9.32
N LYS A 14 0.80 -6.57 -9.14
CA LYS A 14 -0.67 -6.46 -9.10
C LYS A 14 -1.15 -5.49 -8.02
N PHE A 15 -0.58 -5.58 -6.83
CA PHE A 15 -0.98 -4.76 -5.68
C PHE A 15 -0.51 -3.31 -5.81
N LEU A 16 0.69 -3.10 -6.36
CA LEU A 16 1.17 -1.75 -6.68
C LEU A 16 0.26 -1.08 -7.72
N THR A 17 -0.13 -1.80 -8.77
CA THR A 17 -1.09 -1.32 -9.78
C THR A 17 -2.42 -0.90 -9.14
N THR A 18 -2.97 -1.72 -8.23
CA THR A 18 -4.21 -1.37 -7.51
C THR A 18 -4.07 -0.05 -6.74
N VAL A 19 -2.97 0.10 -5.97
CA VAL A 19 -2.73 1.31 -5.16
C VAL A 19 -2.51 2.54 -6.03
N LEU A 20 -1.73 2.41 -7.10
CA LEU A 20 -1.42 3.50 -8.03
C LEU A 20 -2.67 3.97 -8.79
N ASN A 21 -3.48 3.04 -9.28
CA ASN A 21 -4.75 3.37 -9.95
C ASN A 21 -5.73 4.05 -8.97
N ARG A 22 -5.83 3.56 -7.73
CA ARG A 22 -6.68 4.13 -6.68
C ARG A 22 -6.29 5.58 -6.35
N ASP A 23 -5.00 5.85 -6.30
CA ASP A 23 -4.46 7.17 -5.93
C ASP A 23 -4.20 8.07 -7.16
N GLU A 24 -4.61 7.64 -8.35
CA GLU A 24 -4.45 8.36 -9.63
C GLU A 24 -3.00 8.81 -9.90
N ILE A 25 -2.04 7.94 -9.58
CA ILE A 25 -0.61 8.21 -9.75
C ILE A 25 -0.15 7.63 -11.08
N ASP A 26 0.49 8.45 -11.92
CA ASP A 26 1.12 7.97 -13.16
C ASP A 26 2.22 6.93 -12.89
N TYR A 27 2.24 5.86 -13.68
CA TYR A 27 3.31 4.89 -13.64
C TYR A 27 3.55 4.20 -14.98
N ASP A 28 4.76 3.67 -15.14
CA ASP A 28 5.10 2.75 -16.22
C ASP A 28 5.96 1.61 -15.68
N PHE A 29 5.67 0.38 -16.13
CA PHE A 29 6.43 -0.81 -15.72
C PHE A 29 7.42 -1.20 -16.81
N MET A 30 8.64 -1.49 -16.41
CA MET A 30 9.70 -1.88 -17.33
C MET A 30 10.47 -3.06 -16.77
N GLU A 31 10.70 -4.08 -17.59
CA GLU A 31 11.52 -5.23 -17.22
C GLU A 31 12.92 -5.06 -17.80
N ILE A 32 13.95 -5.23 -16.96
CA ILE A 32 15.36 -5.11 -17.33
C ILE A 32 16.11 -6.26 -16.66
N ASP A 33 16.80 -7.08 -17.45
CA ASP A 33 17.58 -8.24 -16.98
C ASP A 33 16.77 -9.19 -16.06
N GLY A 34 15.51 -9.46 -16.42
CA GLY A 34 14.60 -10.32 -15.64
C GLY A 34 14.13 -9.70 -14.33
N ARG A 35 14.36 -8.41 -14.11
CA ARG A 35 13.89 -7.66 -12.92
C ARG A 35 12.86 -6.64 -13.32
N LEU A 36 11.77 -6.59 -12.56
CA LEU A 36 10.72 -5.60 -12.76
C LEU A 36 11.05 -4.28 -12.08
N TYR A 37 10.89 -3.20 -12.82
CA TYR A 37 11.01 -1.83 -12.34
C TYR A 37 9.75 -1.04 -12.63
N ILE A 38 9.54 0.03 -11.86
CA ILE A 38 8.47 0.98 -12.04
C ILE A 38 9.02 2.40 -12.12
N TRP A 39 8.56 3.15 -13.11
CA TRP A 39 8.74 4.58 -13.25
C TRP A 39 7.52 5.29 -12.70
N THR A 40 7.70 6.22 -11.77
CA THR A 40 6.58 6.94 -11.15
C THR A 40 7.06 8.32 -10.66
N PRO A 41 6.19 9.35 -10.58
CA PRO A 41 6.59 10.67 -10.10
C PRO A 41 6.77 10.76 -8.58
N LEU A 42 6.72 9.62 -7.86
CA LEU A 42 6.89 9.54 -6.41
C LEU A 42 8.34 9.76 -5.96
N SER A 43 8.51 10.37 -4.79
CA SER A 43 9.78 10.39 -4.05
C SER A 43 10.09 9.03 -3.42
N CYS A 44 11.34 8.79 -3.02
CA CYS A 44 11.72 7.51 -2.38
C CYS A 44 10.92 7.24 -1.10
N ARG A 45 10.57 8.30 -0.34
CA ARG A 45 9.73 8.19 0.85
C ARG A 45 8.31 7.76 0.50
N GLN A 46 7.72 8.39 -0.52
CA GLN A 46 6.37 8.04 -1.00
C GLN A 46 6.35 6.64 -1.61
N TYR A 47 7.37 6.23 -2.36
CA TYR A 47 7.49 4.89 -2.90
C TYR A 47 7.51 3.82 -1.80
N ARG A 48 8.21 4.05 -0.68
CA ARG A 48 8.18 3.14 0.48
C ARG A 48 6.79 3.06 1.11
N VAL A 49 6.07 4.18 1.21
CA VAL A 49 4.67 4.18 1.68
C VAL A 49 3.78 3.38 0.72
N MET A 50 3.99 3.53 -0.58
CA MET A 50 3.24 2.79 -1.60
C MET A 50 3.50 1.27 -1.53
N LEU A 51 4.76 0.85 -1.31
CA LEU A 51 5.07 -0.57 -1.09
C LEU A 51 4.36 -1.13 0.13
N GLU A 52 4.29 -0.37 1.22
CA GLU A 52 3.57 -0.74 2.44
C GLU A 52 2.05 -0.84 2.19
N ASP A 53 1.48 0.08 1.42
CA ASP A 53 0.07 0.01 1.01
C ASP A 53 -0.19 -1.21 0.11
N ALA A 54 0.73 -1.55 -0.78
CA ALA A 54 0.63 -2.76 -1.60
C ALA A 54 0.77 -4.05 -0.77
N GLU A 55 1.52 -4.02 0.33
CA GLU A 55 1.52 -5.11 1.31
C GLU A 55 0.19 -5.26 2.02
N CYS A 56 -0.47 -4.14 2.37
CA CYS A 56 -1.81 -4.16 2.94
C CYS A 56 -2.82 -4.79 1.97
N GLU A 57 -2.78 -4.42 0.69
CA GLU A 57 -3.64 -5.02 -0.33
C GLU A 57 -3.32 -6.50 -0.58
N TYR A 58 -2.04 -6.89 -0.45
CA TYR A 58 -1.64 -8.29 -0.51
C TYR A 58 -2.25 -9.10 0.64
N GLU A 59 -2.09 -8.67 1.89
CA GLU A 59 -2.69 -9.36 3.04
C GLU A 59 -4.22 -9.37 2.92
N ARG A 60 -4.83 -8.26 2.51
CA ARG A 60 -6.28 -8.18 2.25
C ARG A 60 -6.74 -9.28 1.29
N SER A 61 -5.97 -9.54 0.23
CA SER A 61 -6.29 -10.58 -0.76
C SER A 61 -6.17 -12.01 -0.22
N LEU A 62 -5.45 -12.23 0.89
CA LEU A 62 -5.36 -13.53 1.56
C LEU A 62 -6.62 -13.81 2.39
N HIS A 63 -7.34 -12.77 2.85
CA HIS A 63 -8.54 -12.92 3.65
C HIS A 63 -9.81 -13.01 2.79
N ARG A 64 -10.63 -14.03 3.03
CA ARG A 64 -11.89 -14.25 2.30
C ARG A 64 -12.90 -13.11 2.41
N SER A 65 -12.88 -12.37 3.53
CA SER A 65 -13.81 -11.27 3.79
C SER A 65 -13.47 -9.99 3.02
N ASN A 66 -12.30 -9.92 2.37
CA ASN A 66 -11.79 -8.73 1.69
C ASN A 66 -11.77 -7.48 2.60
N THR A 67 -11.68 -7.68 3.91
CA THR A 67 -11.65 -6.62 4.93
C THR A 67 -10.44 -5.71 4.68
N PRO A 68 -10.60 -4.38 4.67
CA PRO A 68 -9.47 -3.48 4.45
C PRO A 68 -8.41 -3.67 5.53
N ILE A 69 -7.15 -3.71 5.13
CA ILE A 69 -5.99 -3.81 6.03
C ILE A 69 -5.23 -2.50 6.00
N TYR A 70 -4.80 -2.02 7.17
CA TYR A 70 -4.04 -0.79 7.29
C TYR A 70 -2.74 -1.02 8.07
N SER A 71 -1.68 -0.36 7.61
CA SER A 71 -0.40 -0.31 8.34
C SER A 71 -0.48 0.62 9.54
N PHE A 72 0.43 0.46 10.50
CA PHE A 72 0.54 1.34 11.66
C PHE A 72 0.68 2.80 11.24
N ARG A 73 1.51 3.08 10.23
CA ARG A 73 1.71 4.43 9.70
C ARG A 73 0.41 5.04 9.17
N THR A 74 -0.44 4.23 8.53
CA THR A 74 -1.73 4.69 8.02
C THR A 74 -2.70 5.00 9.15
N LEU A 75 -2.74 4.17 10.20
CA LEU A 75 -3.55 4.42 11.40
C LEU A 75 -3.11 5.67 12.16
N MET A 76 -1.80 5.97 12.18
CA MET A 76 -1.24 7.17 12.81
C MET A 76 -1.37 8.45 11.95
N ASN A 77 -1.90 8.36 10.73
CA ASN A 77 -2.16 9.51 9.87
C ASN A 77 -3.67 9.72 9.72
N PRO A 78 -4.28 10.67 10.45
CA PRO A 78 -5.73 10.87 10.46
C PRO A 78 -6.32 11.15 9.08
N GLU A 79 -5.65 11.98 8.28
CA GLU A 79 -6.12 12.36 6.94
C GLU A 79 -6.17 11.15 6.00
N LYS A 80 -5.07 10.38 5.96
CA LYS A 80 -4.99 9.17 5.13
C LYS A 80 -6.00 8.13 5.59
N PHE A 81 -6.14 7.93 6.90
CA PHE A 81 -7.09 6.99 7.47
C PHE A 81 -8.53 7.35 7.14
N GLN A 82 -8.94 8.60 7.31
CA GLN A 82 -10.28 9.05 6.95
C GLN A 82 -10.57 8.85 5.45
N ARG A 83 -9.63 9.22 4.57
CA ARG A 83 -9.76 8.99 3.13
C ARG A 83 -9.98 7.51 2.81
N LEU A 84 -9.18 6.62 3.38
CA LEU A 84 -9.30 5.17 3.15
C LEU A 84 -10.56 4.56 3.76
N LYS A 85 -11.01 5.09 4.91
CA LYS A 85 -12.26 4.70 5.55
C LYS A 85 -13.46 5.07 4.66
N LEU A 86 -13.44 6.23 4.01
CA LEU A 86 -14.47 6.63 3.05
C LEU A 86 -14.46 5.72 1.81
N LEU A 87 -13.28 5.42 1.27
CA LEU A 87 -13.14 4.50 0.12
C LEU A 87 -13.60 3.08 0.43
N ASN A 88 -13.45 2.63 1.69
CA ASN A 88 -13.87 1.31 2.14
C ASN A 88 -15.12 1.37 3.05
N ALA A 89 -15.99 2.36 2.89
CA ALA A 89 -17.14 2.58 3.77
C ALA A 89 -18.14 1.40 3.82
N ALA A 90 -18.11 0.53 2.81
CA ALA A 90 -18.88 -0.71 2.79
C ALA A 90 -18.45 -1.75 3.86
N TYR A 91 -17.29 -1.56 4.49
CA TYR A 91 -16.76 -2.46 5.50
C TYR A 91 -16.90 -1.88 6.91
N HIS A 92 -17.46 -2.67 7.82
CA HIS A 92 -17.69 -2.27 9.22
C HIS A 92 -16.44 -2.42 10.12
N GLY A 93 -15.31 -2.87 9.58
CA GLY A 93 -14.08 -3.08 10.33
C GLY A 93 -12.86 -3.03 9.43
N PHE A 94 -11.68 -2.97 10.06
CA PHE A 94 -10.39 -3.04 9.38
C PHE A 94 -9.46 -4.00 10.11
N GLY A 95 -8.59 -4.66 9.36
CA GLY A 95 -7.45 -5.40 9.89
C GLY A 95 -6.23 -4.49 10.04
N ILE A 96 -5.29 -4.92 10.86
CA ILE A 96 -3.97 -4.28 10.97
C ILE A 96 -2.99 -5.17 10.22
N LEU A 97 -2.07 -4.54 9.49
CA LEU A 97 -1.01 -5.24 8.79
C LEU A 97 -0.23 -6.12 9.78
N SER A 98 -0.07 -7.41 9.47
CA SER A 98 0.40 -8.42 10.43
C SER A 98 1.73 -8.05 11.09
N LYS A 99 2.66 -7.47 10.33
CA LYS A 99 3.98 -7.00 10.82
C LYS A 99 3.92 -5.84 11.82
N ASP A 100 2.80 -5.11 11.83
CA ASP A 100 2.59 -3.90 12.62
C ASP A 100 1.71 -4.15 13.85
N VAL A 101 1.13 -5.34 14.02
CA VAL A 101 0.22 -5.69 15.12
C VAL A 101 0.87 -5.45 16.48
N GLU A 102 2.05 -6.04 16.74
CA GLU A 102 2.74 -5.87 18.02
C GLU A 102 3.06 -4.40 18.34
N ARG A 103 3.37 -3.61 17.30
CA ARG A 103 3.69 -2.20 17.44
C ARG A 103 2.45 -1.38 17.77
N PHE A 104 1.32 -1.73 17.15
CA PHE A 104 0.04 -1.10 17.42
C PHE A 104 -0.45 -1.44 18.83
N GLU A 105 -0.39 -2.70 19.25
CA GLU A 105 -0.78 -3.12 20.59
C GLU A 105 0.01 -2.38 21.67
N LYS A 106 1.33 -2.24 21.50
CA LYS A 106 2.18 -1.45 22.42
C LYS A 106 1.90 0.05 22.43
N ALA A 107 1.25 0.60 21.40
CA ALA A 107 0.92 2.02 21.33
C ALA A 107 -0.45 2.34 21.93
N VAL A 108 -1.31 1.33 22.10
CA VAL A 108 -2.69 1.47 22.57
C VAL A 108 -2.86 0.94 24.01
N CYS A 109 -2.07 -0.04 24.44
CA CYS A 109 -1.94 -0.46 25.84
C CYS A 109 -0.98 0.44 26.63
#